data_AF-A0A7V9K3P5-F1
#
_entry.id   AF-A0A7V9K3P5-F1
#
_cell.length_a   1.000
_cell.length_b   1.000
_cell.length_c   1.000
_cell.angle_alpha   90.00
_cell.angle_beta   90.00
_cell.angle_gamma   90.00
#
_symmetry.space_group_name_H-M   'P 1'
#
loop_
_entity.id
_entity.type
_entity.pdbx_description
1 polymer ?
#
loop_
_entity_poly.entity_id
_entity_poly.type
_entity_poly.pdbx_seq_one_letter_code
_entity_poly.pdbx_strand_id
1 'polypeptide(L)' 'PGPGSNSAGLAVFEYVTRCGTVYGHTGSFPGFGQLAVSNRAGSRSMTFSINTAPPRGRLLRRLRAMQETGVCALLKD' A
#
# COMPACT_ATOMS: atom_id res chain seq x y z
N PRO A 1 -8.11 -5.20 1.85
CA PRO A 1 -7.45 -5.19 0.52
C PRO A 1 -6.60 -3.92 0.31
N GLY A 2 -5.38 -4.07 -0.18
CA GLY A 2 -4.47 -2.96 -0.52
C GLY A 2 -4.76 -2.34 -1.89
N PRO A 3 -3.87 -1.47 -2.41
CA PRO A 3 -4.08 -0.79 -3.68
C PRO A 3 -3.93 -1.75 -4.88
N GLY A 4 -4.75 -1.56 -5.93
CA GLY A 4 -4.61 -2.32 -7.17
C GLY A 4 -5.24 -3.72 -7.19
N SER A 5 -4.78 -4.56 -8.14
CA SER A 5 -5.10 -6.01 -8.15
C SER A 5 -4.17 -6.75 -7.20
N ASN A 6 -4.72 -7.72 -6.44
CA ASN A 6 -4.04 -8.36 -5.30
C ASN A 6 -3.84 -9.86 -5.52
N SER A 7 -2.58 -10.33 -5.43
CA SER A 7 -2.22 -11.75 -5.25
C SER A 7 -1.50 -11.92 -3.90
N ALA A 8 -1.49 -13.12 -3.30
CA ALA A 8 -0.89 -13.33 -1.97
C ALA A 8 -0.12 -14.65 -1.85
N GLY A 9 1.00 -14.63 -1.12
CA GLY A 9 1.78 -15.80 -0.72
C GLY A 9 2.75 -15.46 0.42
N LEU A 10 3.05 -16.41 1.32
CA LEU A 10 3.97 -16.21 2.47
C LEU A 10 3.69 -14.96 3.33
N ALA A 11 2.41 -14.61 3.50
CA ALA A 11 1.97 -13.37 4.17
C ALA A 11 2.45 -12.06 3.52
N VAL A 12 2.80 -12.08 2.23
CA VAL A 12 3.11 -10.92 1.41
C VAL A 12 2.09 -10.83 0.28
N PHE A 13 1.54 -9.64 0.08
CA PHE A 13 0.65 -9.32 -1.04
C PHE A 13 1.43 -8.66 -2.17
N GLU A 14 1.09 -9.04 -3.39
CA GLU A 14 1.45 -8.33 -4.62
C GLU A 14 0.36 -7.31 -4.94
N TYR A 15 0.74 -6.04 -5.04
CA TYR A 15 -0.14 -4.92 -5.36
C TYR A 15 0.18 -4.38 -6.76
N VAL A 16 -0.68 -4.65 -7.74
CA VAL A 16 -0.52 -4.15 -9.12
C VAL A 16 -1.21 -2.80 -9.26
N THR A 17 -0.42 -1.74 -9.38
CA THR A 17 -0.90 -0.35 -9.50
C THR A 17 -0.65 0.21 -10.90
N ARG A 18 -1.14 1.43 -11.19
CA ARG A 18 -0.85 2.10 -12.48
C ARG A 18 0.63 2.45 -12.69
N CYS A 19 1.42 2.46 -11.63
CA CYS A 19 2.84 2.81 -11.66
C CYS A 19 3.76 1.59 -11.60
N GLY A 20 3.19 0.38 -11.52
CA GLY A 20 3.92 -0.87 -11.38
C GLY A 20 3.52 -1.66 -10.14
N THR A 21 4.28 -2.72 -9.88
CA THR A 21 3.99 -3.70 -8.84
C THR A 21 4.86 -3.48 -7.62
N VAL A 22 4.25 -3.52 -6.43
CA VAL A 22 4.94 -3.53 -5.14
C VAL A 22 4.48 -4.69 -4.28
N TYR A 23 5.33 -5.09 -3.33
CA TYR A 23 5.11 -6.25 -2.47
C TYR A 23 5.06 -5.82 -1.01
N GLY A 24 4.08 -6.29 -0.24
CA GLY A 24 4.00 -5.99 1.18
C GLY A 24 2.65 -6.29 1.80
N HIS A 25 2.23 -5.50 2.80
CA HIS A 25 1.01 -5.81 3.55
C HIS A 25 0.28 -4.54 4.04
N THR A 26 -1.05 -4.61 4.12
CA THR A 26 -1.85 -3.62 4.85
C THR A 26 -2.23 -4.14 6.24
N GLY A 27 -2.00 -3.36 7.28
CA GLY A 27 -2.37 -3.69 8.66
C GLY A 27 -3.49 -2.77 9.17
N SER A 28 -4.29 -3.29 10.11
CA SER A 28 -5.23 -2.49 10.90
C SER A 28 -5.20 -2.97 12.33
N PHE A 29 -5.16 -2.04 13.27
CA PHE A 29 -5.35 -2.25 14.70
C PHE A 29 -6.36 -1.19 15.19
N PRO A 30 -7.13 -1.38 16.28
CA PRO A 30 -8.04 -0.35 16.75
C PRO A 30 -7.36 1.03 16.87
N GLY A 31 -7.84 2.00 16.08
CA GLY A 31 -7.27 3.34 16.01
C GLY A 31 -6.05 3.51 15.10
N PHE A 32 -5.60 2.48 14.38
CA PHE A 32 -4.42 2.56 13.51
C PHE A 32 -4.59 1.80 12.19
N GLY A 33 -3.98 2.35 11.13
CA GLY A 33 -3.89 1.71 9.81
C GLY A 33 -2.47 1.81 9.27
N GLN A 34 -2.01 0.74 8.62
CA GLN A 34 -0.67 0.64 8.07
C GLN A 34 -0.70 0.12 6.63
N LEU A 35 0.23 0.63 5.82
CA LEU A 35 0.72 -0.01 4.60
C LEU A 35 2.25 -0.05 4.71
N ALA A 36 2.85 -1.19 4.42
CA ALA A 36 4.30 -1.32 4.27
C ALA A 36 4.56 -2.11 2.99
N VAL A 37 5.34 -1.55 2.07
CA VAL A 37 5.61 -2.14 0.76
C VAL A 37 7.05 -1.89 0.31
N SER A 38 7.52 -2.74 -0.60
CA SER A 38 8.83 -2.65 -1.25
C SER A 38 8.73 -2.95 -2.74
N ASN A 39 9.69 -2.50 -3.53
CA ASN A 39 9.86 -2.95 -4.91
C ASN A 39 10.30 -4.42 -4.96
N ARG A 40 10.26 -5.04 -6.15
CA ARG A 40 10.62 -6.47 -6.32
C ARG A 40 12.01 -6.81 -5.79
N ALA A 41 12.98 -5.92 -5.98
CA ALA A 41 14.37 -6.13 -5.56
C ALA A 41 14.61 -5.91 -4.06
N GLY A 42 13.64 -5.36 -3.32
CA GLY A 42 13.81 -5.00 -1.93
C GLY A 42 14.63 -3.73 -1.69
N SER A 43 15.14 -3.08 -2.74
CA SER A 43 16.06 -1.94 -2.65
C SER A 43 15.38 -0.62 -2.29
N ARG A 44 14.06 -0.52 -2.44
CA ARG A 44 13.29 0.69 -2.16
C ARG A 44 12.00 0.31 -1.45
N SER A 45 11.74 0.93 -0.30
CA SER A 45 10.55 0.68 0.50
C SER A 45 9.79 1.95 0.88
N MET A 46 8.51 1.79 1.19
CA MET A 46 7.63 2.85 1.67
C MET A 46 6.74 2.32 2.78
N THR A 47 6.52 3.16 3.80
CA THR A 47 5.47 2.96 4.80
C THR A 47 4.46 4.10 4.74
N PHE A 48 3.20 3.78 5.03
CA PHE A 48 2.15 4.78 5.20
C PHE A 48 1.35 4.41 6.45
N SER A 49 1.27 5.34 7.39
CA SER A 49 0.66 5.13 8.70
C SER A 49 -0.42 6.18 8.95
N ILE A 50 -1.53 5.75 9.54
CA ILE A 50 -2.57 6.64 10.06
C ILE A 50 -2.87 6.24 11.51
N ASN A 51 -3.08 7.23 12.36
CA ASN A 51 -3.53 7.10 13.75
C ASN A 51 -5.06 7.15 13.84
N THR A 52 -5.74 6.59 12.84
CA THR A 52 -7.19 6.38 12.84
C THR A 52 -7.49 4.98 12.30
N ALA A 53 -8.68 4.46 12.60
CA ALA A 53 -9.17 3.28 11.92
C ALA A 53 -9.23 3.54 10.40
N PRO A 54 -8.92 2.55 9.54
CA PRO A 54 -9.01 2.73 8.11
C PRO A 54 -10.37 3.32 7.69
N PRO A 55 -10.38 4.46 6.98
CA PRO A 55 -11.62 5.12 6.61
C PRO A 55 -12.41 4.26 5.62
N ARG A 56 -13.67 4.62 5.39
CA ARG A 56 -14.57 3.95 4.43
C ARG A 56 -14.99 4.88 3.30
N GLY A 57 -15.65 4.32 2.28
CA GLY A 57 -16.27 5.10 1.20
C GLY A 57 -15.32 6.03 0.45
N ARG A 58 -15.71 7.30 0.27
CA ARG A 58 -14.95 8.30 -0.50
C ARG A 58 -13.57 8.57 0.10
N LEU A 59 -13.46 8.61 1.43
CA LEU A 59 -12.20 8.90 2.09
C LEU A 59 -11.21 7.74 1.93
N LEU A 60 -11.68 6.49 1.93
CA LEU A 60 -10.84 5.33 1.59
C LEU A 60 -10.26 5.44 0.17
N ARG A 61 -11.08 5.81 -0.81
CA ARG A 61 -10.61 5.99 -2.19
C ARG A 61 -9.53 7.08 -2.29
N ARG A 62 -9.72 8.19 -1.57
CA ARG A 62 -8.72 9.27 -1.51
C ARG A 62 -7.42 8.81 -0.85
N LEU A 63 -7.51 8.06 0.24
CA LEU A 63 -6.36 7.45 0.91
C LEU A 63 -5.59 6.52 -0.04
N ARG A 64 -6.30 5.65 -0.78
CA ARG A 64 -5.70 4.74 -1.75
C ARG A 64 -5.03 5.47 -2.92
N ALA A 65 -5.61 6.56 -3.41
CA ALA A 65 -4.98 7.41 -4.42
C ALA A 65 -3.68 8.05 -3.91
N MET A 66 -3.64 8.51 -2.65
CA MET A 66 -2.42 9.03 -2.03
C MET A 66 -1.34 7.95 -1.89
N GLN A 67 -1.72 6.75 -1.46
CA GLN A 67 -0.81 5.60 -1.36
C GLN A 67 -0.24 5.22 -2.74
N GLU A 68 -1.06 5.23 -3.78
CA GLU A 68 -0.60 4.97 -5.15
C GLU A 68 0.35 6.05 -5.66
N THR A 69 0.11 7.34 -5.35
CA THR A 69 1.08 8.40 -5.63
C THR A 69 2.43 8.14 -4.95
N GLY A 70 2.42 7.66 -3.71
CA GLY A 70 3.62 7.22 -3.01
C GLY A 70 4.31 6.04 -3.71
N VAL A 71 3.55 5.04 -4.17
CA VAL A 71 4.07 3.93 -4.99
C VAL A 71 4.71 4.43 -6.29
N CYS A 72 4.11 5.40 -6.97
CA CYS A 72 4.72 6.00 -8.16
C CYS A 72 6.05 6.68 -7.84
N ALA A 73 6.16 7.39 -6.72
CA ALA A 73 7.42 7.99 -6.30
C ALA A 73 8.46 6.94 -5.90
N LEU A 74 8.03 5.86 -5.24
CA LEU A 74 8.88 4.74 -4.86
C LEU A 74 9.51 4.03 -6.07
N LEU A 75 8.76 3.91 -7.17
CA LEU A 75 9.17 3.17 -8.37
C LEU A 75 9.82 4.04 -9.45
N LYS A 76 9.80 5.37 -9.33
CA LYS A 76 10.51 6.27 -10.26
C LYS A 76 12.00 6.25 -9.98
N ASP A 77 12.82 5.97 -10.98
CA ASP A 77 14.29 5.98 -10.91
C ASP A 77 14.84 7.22 -10.20
#